data_AF-A0A5B8MUT1-F1
#
_entry.id   AF-A0A5B8MUT1-F1
#
_cell.length_a   1.000
_cell.length_b   1.000
_cell.length_c   1.000
_cell.angle_alpha   90.00
_cell.angle_beta   90.00
_cell.angle_gamma   90.00
#
_symmetry.space_group_name_H-M   'P 1'
#
loop_
_entity.id
_entity.type
_entity.pdbx_description
1 polymer ?
#
loop_
_entity_poly.entity_id
_entity_poly.type
_entity_poly.pdbx_seq_one_letter_code
_entity_poly.pdbx_strand_id
1 'polypeptide(L)'
;MRTKIRNSAEDKLAELQQKYALLEDDRKAHYEASQWTIKQNKETMILAKSENKKLRNNLAKVRSSVSKGDPNEAEYKNLVGHARVLRKRYDECHTDVLKLSRELEKLRDNTKDLQRDAVRPTDEDSPQMRYIRLLENRLDKALVKYNEAHSIRKTYEQIVGKLREDRVSFDNQLGMIEKTLRDREVDLGELVLMSHDANHAREVAKLELHSIADQVATERNLRFRELKERKQQMKAKKELHAKIRKREKEKYEAISKEAEMVYTDLKIQKQVKAKQKKQDEIISNKVTTYEEAFQKIKEATGIYEVNELVQKVLNQDETKTNLRQLVKENQAKVDQKLEEKALLKSRLEEMKYTGSLSGDNHKVADQFEKILHQEEDQCILMRDHFEQSAKLLIEIKTGILHLFEKLAEIKISKDDNLLQTQLNATLMDAIENDTISEMMILMEAKMMKAVEYVQDDEAAKASITTKDLPDPGPGNMRVFLGVVDNGGDSDNSDNESLLDREVLKSNSKKLELRKSRK
;
A
#
# COMPACT_ATOMS: atom_id res chain seq x y z
N MET A 1 235.42 14.33 30.91
CA MET A 1 236.70 14.02 30.25
C MET A 1 236.54 12.72 29.47
N ARG A 2 236.86 12.73 28.15
CA ARG A 2 236.95 11.57 27.22
C ARG A 2 235.59 10.85 26.99
N THR A 3 235.12 10.42 25.82
CA THR A 3 235.70 10.08 24.51
C THR A 3 234.55 9.62 23.58
N LYS A 4 234.71 9.82 22.25
CA LYS A 4 234.34 8.92 21.12
C LYS A 4 232.86 8.46 20.97
N ILE A 5 232.08 8.94 19.99
CA ILE A 5 232.04 8.66 18.53
C ILE A 5 231.44 7.28 18.16
N ARG A 6 230.37 7.31 17.32
CA ARG A 6 229.54 6.25 16.62
C ARG A 6 228.11 6.12 17.21
N ASN A 7 226.95 6.11 16.52
CA ASN A 7 226.52 6.00 15.10
C ASN A 7 225.04 6.49 14.88
N SER A 8 224.78 7.76 14.59
CA SER A 8 224.16 8.40 13.40
C SER A 8 223.19 7.68 12.40
N ALA A 9 222.62 6.49 12.61
CA ALA A 9 221.61 5.95 11.66
C ALA A 9 220.49 5.10 12.27
N GLU A 10 220.73 4.43 13.40
CA GLU A 10 219.76 3.51 14.01
C GLU A 10 218.61 4.24 14.73
N ASP A 11 218.88 5.40 15.34
CA ASP A 11 217.85 6.17 16.06
C ASP A 11 216.75 6.72 15.14
N LYS A 12 217.08 7.10 13.91
CA LYS A 12 216.09 7.60 12.93
C LYS A 12 215.25 6.49 12.32
N LEU A 13 215.75 5.26 12.29
CA LEU A 13 215.00 4.09 11.82
C LEU A 13 213.99 3.62 12.89
N ALA A 14 214.41 3.64 14.16
CA ALA A 14 213.56 3.28 15.30
C ALA A 14 212.37 4.23 15.46
N GLU A 15 212.58 5.55 15.29
CA GLU A 15 211.50 6.54 15.31
C GLU A 15 210.47 6.31 14.19
N LEU A 16 210.92 5.94 12.99
CA LEU A 16 210.04 5.69 11.84
C LEU A 16 209.23 4.39 11.99
N GLN A 17 209.82 3.34 12.58
CA GLN A 17 209.12 2.09 12.89
C GLN A 17 208.05 2.28 13.98
N GLN A 18 208.34 3.07 15.03
CA GLN A 18 207.39 3.35 16.09
C GLN A 18 206.19 4.18 15.58
N LYS A 19 206.42 5.11 14.65
CA LYS A 19 205.36 5.91 14.03
C LYS A 19 204.45 5.08 13.10
N TYR A 20 204.98 4.06 12.43
CA TYR A 20 204.19 3.18 11.57
C TYR A 20 203.28 2.24 12.38
N ALA A 21 203.76 1.70 13.51
CA ALA A 21 202.97 0.86 14.40
C ALA A 21 201.76 1.61 14.99
N LEU A 22 201.97 2.86 15.42
CA LEU A 22 200.90 3.73 15.93
C LEU A 22 199.83 4.04 14.87
N LEU A 23 200.24 4.23 13.61
CA LEU A 23 199.31 4.44 12.49
C LEU A 23 198.52 3.17 12.13
N GLU A 24 199.10 1.98 12.29
CA GLU A 24 198.36 0.72 12.10
C GLU A 24 197.33 0.47 13.22
N ASP A 25 197.67 0.78 14.47
CA ASP A 25 196.75 0.68 15.59
C ASP A 25 195.58 1.68 15.47
N ASP A 26 195.84 2.94 15.07
CA ASP A 26 194.78 3.92 14.81
C ASP A 26 193.89 3.48 13.63
N ARG A 27 194.47 2.93 12.56
CA ARG A 27 193.66 2.40 11.44
C ARG A 27 192.75 1.26 11.88
N LYS A 28 193.24 0.40 12.78
CA LYS A 28 192.47 -0.71 13.33
C LYS A 28 191.34 -0.23 14.25
N ALA A 29 191.63 0.71 15.14
CA ALA A 29 190.63 1.33 16.03
C ALA A 29 189.51 2.02 15.23
N HIS A 30 189.85 2.76 14.17
CA HIS A 30 188.86 3.39 13.30
C HIS A 30 187.98 2.38 12.54
N TYR A 31 188.57 1.26 12.07
CA TYR A 31 187.81 0.22 11.40
C TYR A 31 186.86 -0.51 12.38
N GLU A 32 187.32 -0.83 13.58
CA GLU A 32 186.49 -1.45 14.63
C GLU A 32 185.34 -0.52 15.07
N ALA A 33 185.61 0.78 15.27
CA ALA A 33 184.58 1.77 15.58
C ALA A 33 183.52 1.86 14.48
N SER A 34 183.93 1.91 13.21
CA SER A 34 182.99 1.97 12.08
C SER A 34 182.12 0.71 11.97
N GLN A 35 182.69 -0.48 12.19
CA GLN A 35 181.93 -1.72 12.15
C GLN A 35 180.92 -1.80 13.30
N TRP A 36 181.29 -1.31 14.48
CA TRP A 36 180.39 -1.23 15.62
C TRP A 36 179.20 -0.28 15.35
N THR A 37 179.44 0.91 14.79
CA THR A 37 178.37 1.86 14.41
C THR A 37 177.44 1.27 13.35
N ILE A 38 177.97 0.54 12.36
CA ILE A 38 177.16 -0.14 11.34
C ILE A 38 176.26 -1.21 11.97
N LYS A 39 176.78 -1.97 12.96
CA LYS A 39 176.01 -2.99 13.68
C LYS A 39 174.86 -2.36 14.48
N GLN A 40 175.14 -1.27 15.20
CA GLN A 40 174.12 -0.51 15.96
C GLN A 40 173.04 0.08 15.04
N ASN A 41 173.42 0.59 13.86
CA ASN A 41 172.47 1.09 12.87
C ASN A 41 171.59 -0.02 12.26
N LYS A 42 172.10 -1.24 12.12
CA LYS A 42 171.28 -2.39 11.68
C LYS A 42 170.25 -2.80 12.73
N GLU A 43 170.61 -2.79 14.01
CA GLU A 43 169.69 -3.14 15.10
C GLU A 43 168.53 -2.13 15.24
N THR A 44 168.83 -0.83 15.18
CA THR A 44 167.80 0.23 15.21
C THR A 44 166.83 0.13 14.03
N MET A 45 167.31 -0.21 12.83
CA MET A 45 166.46 -0.42 11.66
C MET A 45 165.49 -1.60 11.82
N ILE A 46 165.93 -2.71 12.44
CA ILE A 46 165.08 -3.87 12.69
C ILE A 46 163.97 -3.54 13.70
N LEU A 47 164.32 -2.82 14.78
CA LEU A 47 163.35 -2.37 15.78
C LEU A 47 162.28 -1.47 15.15
N ALA A 48 162.69 -0.45 14.37
CA ALA A 48 161.76 0.45 13.70
C ALA A 48 160.81 -0.27 12.72
N LYS A 49 161.30 -1.29 11.99
CA LYS A 49 160.45 -2.11 11.12
C LYS A 49 159.42 -2.92 11.90
N SER A 50 159.79 -3.45 13.08
CA SER A 50 158.87 -4.21 13.94
C SER A 50 157.75 -3.33 14.51
N GLU A 51 158.08 -2.09 14.90
CA GLU A 51 157.10 -1.12 15.40
C GLU A 51 156.14 -0.67 14.31
N ASN A 52 156.65 -0.41 13.10
CA ASN A 52 155.81 -0.04 11.96
C ASN A 52 154.80 -1.14 11.60
N LYS A 53 155.21 -2.42 11.71
CA LYS A 53 154.30 -3.57 11.53
C LYS A 53 153.22 -3.62 12.61
N LYS A 54 153.56 -3.35 13.88
CA LYS A 54 152.59 -3.28 14.99
C LYS A 54 151.57 -2.15 14.79
N LEU A 55 152.02 -0.96 14.40
CA LEU A 55 151.15 0.20 14.16
C LEU A 55 150.17 -0.05 13.01
N ARG A 56 150.62 -0.66 11.91
CA ARG A 56 149.74 -1.04 10.79
C ARG A 56 148.65 -2.03 11.23
N ASN A 57 149.00 -3.01 12.05
CA ASN A 57 148.02 -3.97 12.58
C ASN A 57 146.99 -3.30 13.52
N ASN A 58 147.43 -2.36 14.36
CA ASN A 58 146.54 -1.62 15.23
C ASN A 58 145.57 -0.73 14.43
N LEU A 59 146.05 -0.08 13.37
CA LEU A 59 145.22 0.78 12.52
C LEU A 59 144.18 -0.03 11.72
N ALA A 60 144.51 -1.24 11.29
CA ALA A 60 143.56 -2.17 10.67
C ALA A 60 142.43 -2.58 11.65
N LYS A 61 142.76 -2.84 12.93
CA LYS A 61 141.77 -3.14 13.96
C LYS A 61 140.80 -1.97 14.20
N VAL A 62 141.32 -0.74 14.33
CA VAL A 62 140.49 0.45 14.57
C VAL A 62 139.58 0.77 13.38
N ARG A 63 140.06 0.62 12.14
CA ARG A 63 139.20 0.80 10.95
C ARG A 63 138.06 -0.22 10.88
N SER A 64 138.30 -1.46 11.31
CA SER A 64 137.26 -2.49 11.34
C SER A 64 136.18 -2.24 12.41
N SER A 65 136.52 -1.58 13.51
CA SER A 65 135.57 -1.27 14.58
C SER A 65 134.72 -0.02 14.30
N VAL A 66 135.26 0.95 13.54
CA VAL A 66 134.52 2.18 13.17
C VAL A 66 133.50 1.94 12.05
N SER A 67 133.61 0.83 11.30
CA SER A 67 132.67 0.47 10.23
C SER A 67 131.39 -0.25 10.70
N LYS A 68 131.27 -0.58 12.00
CA LYS A 68 130.02 -1.09 12.58
C LYS A 68 129.27 0.10 13.18
N GLY A 69 128.33 0.67 12.42
CA GLY A 69 127.42 1.71 12.91
C GLY A 69 126.65 1.25 14.15
N ASP A 70 126.29 2.22 15.01
CA ASP A 70 125.67 2.00 16.32
C ASP A 70 124.34 1.20 16.20
N PRO A 71 124.24 -0.01 16.77
CA PRO A 71 123.02 -0.83 16.72
C PRO A 71 121.76 -0.12 17.24
N ASN A 72 121.94 0.84 18.16
CA ASN A 72 120.85 1.60 18.78
C ASN A 72 120.14 2.57 17.82
N GLU A 73 120.80 3.04 16.77
CA GLU A 73 120.22 4.00 15.80
C GLU A 73 119.11 3.34 14.97
N ALA A 74 119.28 2.07 14.60
CA ALA A 74 118.29 1.30 13.85
C ALA A 74 117.09 0.92 14.74
N GLU A 75 117.33 0.51 15.97
CA GLU A 75 116.27 0.22 16.94
C GLU A 75 115.47 1.47 17.32
N TYR A 76 116.13 2.61 17.51
CA TYR A 76 115.47 3.89 17.78
C TYR A 76 114.53 4.30 16.64
N LYS A 77 114.98 4.16 15.38
CA LYS A 77 114.13 4.44 14.19
C LYS A 77 112.92 3.51 14.13
N ASN A 78 113.09 2.23 14.46
CA ASN A 78 111.99 1.26 14.53
C ASN A 78 111.00 1.61 15.66
N LEU A 79 111.48 2.01 16.84
CA LEU A 79 110.64 2.41 17.97
C LEU A 79 109.85 3.70 17.67
N VAL A 80 110.50 4.68 17.04
CA VAL A 80 109.84 5.92 16.59
C VAL A 80 108.79 5.61 15.52
N GLY A 81 109.07 4.68 14.60
CA GLY A 81 108.10 4.17 13.64
C GLY A 81 106.88 3.53 14.32
N HIS A 82 107.09 2.66 15.31
CA HIS A 82 106.01 2.05 16.09
C HIS A 82 105.21 3.09 16.89
N ALA A 83 105.87 4.06 17.51
CA ALA A 83 105.21 5.15 18.23
C ALA A 83 104.34 6.01 17.29
N ARG A 84 104.80 6.26 16.06
CA ARG A 84 104.02 6.97 15.03
C ARG A 84 102.79 6.18 14.61
N VAL A 85 102.91 4.87 14.39
CA VAL A 85 101.78 3.99 14.04
C VAL A 85 100.77 3.91 15.19
N LEU A 86 101.25 3.76 16.43
CA LEU A 86 100.40 3.75 17.62
C LEU A 86 99.67 5.08 17.82
N ARG A 87 100.36 6.20 17.61
CA ARG A 87 99.73 7.53 17.64
C ARG A 87 98.65 7.66 16.56
N LYS A 88 98.94 7.25 15.33
CA LYS A 88 97.95 7.27 14.24
C LYS A 88 96.72 6.43 14.58
N ARG A 89 96.91 5.22 15.12
CA ARG A 89 95.80 4.36 15.57
C ARG A 89 95.02 4.97 16.73
N TYR A 90 95.70 5.64 17.66
CA TYR A 90 95.06 6.37 18.74
C TYR A 90 94.20 7.52 18.20
N ASP A 91 94.75 8.31 17.28
CA ASP A 91 94.03 9.43 16.66
C ASP A 91 92.82 8.93 15.86
N GLU A 92 92.97 7.85 15.09
CA GLU A 92 91.86 7.18 14.37
C GLU A 92 90.77 6.73 15.35
N CYS A 93 91.13 5.96 16.38
CA CYS A 93 90.19 5.50 17.42
C CYS A 93 89.52 6.67 18.15
N HIS A 94 90.27 7.72 18.48
CA HIS A 94 89.73 8.92 19.13
C HIS A 94 88.72 9.64 18.23
N THR A 95 89.00 9.77 16.94
CA THR A 95 88.04 10.35 15.99
C THR A 95 86.77 9.52 15.86
N ASP A 96 86.87 8.19 15.88
CA ASP A 96 85.71 7.31 15.80
C ASP A 96 84.86 7.35 17.07
N VAL A 97 85.49 7.38 18.25
CA VAL A 97 84.78 7.61 19.52
C VAL A 97 84.02 8.94 19.50
N LEU A 98 84.64 10.02 19.00
CA LEU A 98 83.97 11.31 18.88
C LEU A 98 82.78 11.28 17.92
N LYS A 99 82.87 10.56 16.79
CA LYS A 99 81.73 10.38 15.86
C LYS A 99 80.60 9.62 16.55
N LEU A 100 80.93 8.50 17.20
CA LEU A 100 79.95 7.63 17.85
C LEU A 100 79.27 8.35 19.04
N SER A 101 80.00 9.15 19.81
CA SER A 101 79.41 9.98 20.87
C SER A 101 78.43 11.02 20.31
N ARG A 102 78.75 11.68 19.19
CA ARG A 102 77.80 12.61 18.54
C ARG A 102 76.57 11.90 18.01
N GLU A 103 76.72 10.70 17.46
CA GLU A 103 75.59 9.89 16.99
C GLU A 103 74.70 9.44 18.16
N LEU A 104 75.30 9.03 19.28
CA LEU A 104 74.56 8.71 20.51
C LEU A 104 73.82 9.92 21.08
N GLU A 105 74.41 11.12 21.04
CA GLU A 105 73.73 12.35 21.47
C GLU A 105 72.51 12.62 20.59
N LYS A 106 72.67 12.55 19.25
CA LYS A 106 71.57 12.70 18.29
C LYS A 106 70.46 11.67 18.51
N LEU A 107 70.83 10.39 18.66
CA LEU A 107 69.86 9.32 18.91
C LEU A 107 69.15 9.54 20.24
N ARG A 108 69.86 9.98 21.28
CA ARG A 108 69.27 10.30 22.58
C ARG A 108 68.29 11.46 22.47
N ASP A 109 68.61 12.51 21.74
CA ASP A 109 67.71 13.64 21.52
C ASP A 109 66.49 13.23 20.69
N ASN A 110 66.68 12.47 19.61
CA ASN A 110 65.57 11.88 18.86
C ASN A 110 64.69 10.98 19.73
N THR A 111 65.28 10.23 20.67
CA THR A 111 64.51 9.39 21.59
C THR A 111 63.71 10.24 22.58
N LYS A 112 64.26 11.36 23.06
CA LYS A 112 63.52 12.31 23.90
C LYS A 112 62.38 12.97 23.13
N ASP A 113 62.61 13.36 21.87
CA ASP A 113 61.58 13.96 21.02
C ASP A 113 60.47 12.95 20.75
N LEU A 114 60.82 11.72 20.36
CA LEU A 114 59.86 10.63 20.22
C LEU A 114 59.15 10.28 21.53
N GLN A 115 59.77 10.42 22.70
CA GLN A 115 59.11 10.24 23.99
C GLN A 115 58.12 11.37 24.31
N ARG A 116 58.41 12.61 23.89
CA ARG A 116 57.48 13.74 24.01
C ARG A 116 56.30 13.58 23.06
N ASP A 117 56.55 13.10 21.85
CA ASP A 117 55.51 12.82 20.85
C ASP A 117 54.70 11.56 21.19
N ALA A 118 55.32 10.59 21.87
CA ALA A 118 54.68 9.35 22.35
C ALA A 118 53.91 9.53 23.67
N VAL A 119 53.83 10.75 24.21
CA VAL A 119 52.82 11.06 25.22
C VAL A 119 51.46 10.86 24.55
N ARG A 120 50.90 9.69 24.82
CA ARG A 120 49.55 9.29 24.41
C ARG A 120 48.60 10.45 24.74
N PRO A 121 47.68 10.83 23.84
CA PRO A 121 46.53 11.63 24.23
C PRO A 121 45.61 10.77 25.11
N THR A 122 46.05 10.51 26.33
CA THR A 122 45.20 10.08 27.45
C THR A 122 44.68 11.33 28.15
N ASP A 123 44.12 12.24 27.37
CA ASP A 123 43.31 13.32 27.91
C ASP A 123 41.85 12.94 27.67
N GLU A 124 41.36 12.03 28.52
CA GLU A 124 39.93 11.87 28.85
C GLU A 124 39.24 13.21 29.20
N ASP A 125 40.06 14.26 29.41
CA ASP A 125 39.71 15.63 29.75
C ASP A 125 40.17 16.68 28.72
N SER A 126 40.47 16.26 27.49
CA SER A 126 40.70 17.19 26.38
C SER A 126 39.44 18.06 26.16
N PRO A 127 39.55 19.38 25.92
CA PRO A 127 38.39 20.24 25.70
C PRO A 127 37.53 19.76 24.52
N GLN A 128 38.16 19.10 23.53
CA GLN A 128 37.49 18.43 22.42
C GLN A 128 36.64 17.24 22.89
N MET A 129 37.16 16.41 23.79
CA MET A 129 36.42 15.26 24.36
C MET A 129 35.21 15.71 25.19
N ARG A 130 35.36 16.80 25.96
CA ARG A 130 34.23 17.43 26.68
C ARG A 130 33.17 17.98 25.73
N TYR A 131 33.59 18.57 24.61
CA TYR A 131 32.68 19.06 23.58
C TYR A 131 31.92 17.92 22.89
N ILE A 132 32.60 16.81 22.58
CA ILE A 132 31.97 15.59 22.05
C ILE A 132 30.91 15.06 23.02
N ARG A 133 31.24 14.90 24.31
CA ARG A 133 30.26 14.47 25.34
C ARG A 133 29.05 15.40 25.44
N LEU A 134 29.23 16.71 25.28
CA LEU A 134 28.13 17.67 25.30
C LEU A 134 27.22 17.52 24.07
N LEU A 135 27.81 17.34 22.89
CA LEU A 135 27.06 17.09 21.66
C LEU A 135 26.29 15.77 21.72
N GLU A 136 26.91 14.71 22.24
CA GLU A 136 26.25 13.42 22.49
C GLU A 136 25.05 13.58 23.42
N ASN A 137 25.23 14.22 24.57
CA ASN A 137 24.12 14.49 25.50
C ASN A 137 23.00 15.35 24.87
N ARG A 138 23.35 16.27 23.97
CA ARG A 138 22.37 17.10 23.26
C ARG A 138 21.63 16.28 22.21
N LEU A 139 22.32 15.37 21.52
CA LEU A 139 21.74 14.45 20.57
C LEU A 139 20.78 13.48 21.27
N ASP A 140 21.19 12.88 22.39
CA ASP A 140 20.35 11.98 23.18
C ASP A 140 19.07 12.69 23.65
N LYS A 141 19.19 13.92 24.14
CA LYS A 141 18.01 14.74 24.51
C LYS A 141 17.11 15.03 23.31
N ALA A 142 17.68 15.28 22.13
CA ALA A 142 16.90 15.49 20.91
C ALA A 142 16.19 14.20 20.47
N LEU A 143 16.86 13.05 20.58
CA LEU A 143 16.29 11.73 20.27
C LEU A 143 15.15 11.37 21.22
N VAL A 144 15.31 11.60 22.53
CA VAL A 144 14.22 11.38 23.51
C VAL A 144 13.00 12.25 23.16
N LYS A 145 13.22 13.54 22.88
CA LYS A 145 12.13 14.45 22.46
C LYS A 145 11.47 14.03 21.15
N TYR A 146 12.25 13.57 20.18
CA TYR A 146 11.74 13.07 18.91
C TYR A 146 10.88 11.82 19.12
N ASN A 147 11.34 10.86 19.92
CA ASN A 147 10.60 9.63 20.20
C ASN A 147 9.30 9.91 20.98
N GLU A 148 9.32 10.87 21.91
CA GLU A 148 8.13 11.34 22.62
C GLU A 148 7.15 12.04 21.68
N ALA A 149 7.61 12.97 20.84
CA ALA A 149 6.77 13.61 19.84
C ALA A 149 6.20 12.60 18.84
N HIS A 150 6.99 11.60 18.45
CA HIS A 150 6.55 10.54 17.56
C HIS A 150 5.50 9.62 18.20
N SER A 151 5.65 9.27 19.48
CA SER A 151 4.66 8.45 20.18
C SER A 151 3.34 9.21 20.36
N ILE A 152 3.39 10.51 20.69
CA ILE A 152 2.22 11.39 20.76
C ILE A 152 1.56 11.54 19.38
N ARG A 153 2.34 11.74 18.31
CA ARG A 153 1.80 11.80 16.94
C ARG A 153 1.07 10.51 16.59
N LYS A 154 1.67 9.36 16.91
CA LYS A 154 1.08 8.04 16.64
C LYS A 154 -0.25 7.85 17.38
N THR A 155 -0.37 8.31 18.62
CA THR A 155 -1.65 8.24 19.35
C THR A 155 -2.69 9.19 18.74
N TYR A 156 -2.31 10.40 18.33
CA TYR A 156 -3.22 11.29 17.61
C TYR A 156 -3.67 10.72 16.26
N GLU A 157 -2.78 10.06 15.51
CA GLU A 157 -3.12 9.37 14.26
C GLU A 157 -4.15 8.26 14.51
N GLN A 158 -3.99 7.49 15.60
CA GLN A 158 -4.98 6.48 16.00
C GLN A 158 -6.33 7.09 16.37
N ILE A 159 -6.32 8.20 17.12
CA ILE A 159 -7.55 8.92 17.49
C ILE A 159 -8.26 9.45 16.24
N VAL A 160 -7.53 10.08 15.32
CA VAL A 160 -8.09 10.59 14.06
C VAL A 160 -8.60 9.44 13.19
N GLY A 161 -7.91 8.31 13.14
CA GLY A 161 -8.37 7.10 12.46
C GLY A 161 -9.73 6.64 12.99
N LYS A 162 -9.86 6.47 14.31
CA LYS A 162 -11.13 6.12 14.95
C LYS A 162 -12.23 7.15 14.70
N LEU A 163 -11.93 8.44 14.80
CA LEU A 163 -12.91 9.49 14.54
C LEU A 163 -13.39 9.49 13.08
N ARG A 164 -12.56 9.08 12.13
CA ARG A 164 -12.96 8.91 10.72
C ARG A 164 -13.87 7.69 10.55
N GLU A 165 -13.53 6.57 11.18
CA GLU A 165 -14.37 5.36 11.20
C GLU A 165 -15.74 5.66 11.84
N ASP A 166 -15.74 6.34 12.99
CA ASP A 166 -16.95 6.77 13.70
C ASP A 166 -17.80 7.70 12.83
N ARG A 167 -17.19 8.66 12.12
CA ARG A 167 -17.92 9.54 11.20
C ARG A 167 -18.66 8.75 10.12
N VAL A 168 -17.98 7.81 9.45
CA VAL A 168 -18.61 6.98 8.41
C VAL A 168 -19.72 6.11 9.01
N SER A 169 -19.50 5.56 10.21
CA SER A 169 -20.52 4.80 10.94
C SER A 169 -21.76 5.65 11.26
N PHE A 170 -21.57 6.90 11.72
CA PHE A 170 -22.67 7.81 12.00
C PHE A 170 -23.44 8.22 10.73
N ASP A 171 -22.74 8.48 9.63
CA ASP A 171 -23.40 8.79 8.35
C ASP A 171 -24.26 7.61 7.87
N ASN A 172 -23.79 6.38 8.03
CA ASN A 172 -24.57 5.17 7.72
C ASN A 172 -25.79 5.03 8.64
N GLN A 173 -25.62 5.22 9.95
CA GLN A 173 -26.73 5.17 10.91
C GLN A 173 -27.77 6.26 10.63
N LEU A 174 -27.32 7.47 10.29
CA LEU A 174 -28.19 8.58 9.91
C LEU A 174 -28.97 8.25 8.64
N GLY A 175 -28.31 7.75 7.60
CA GLY A 175 -28.97 7.35 6.36
C GLY A 175 -30.02 6.25 6.57
N MET A 176 -29.77 5.30 7.49
CA MET A 176 -30.76 4.29 7.89
C MET A 176 -31.95 4.92 8.60
N ILE A 177 -31.71 5.82 9.56
CA ILE A 177 -32.80 6.53 10.27
C ILE A 177 -33.61 7.38 9.29
N GLU A 178 -32.97 8.14 8.41
CA GLU A 178 -33.64 8.96 7.40
C GLU A 178 -34.48 8.13 6.41
N LYS A 179 -33.97 6.95 6.02
CA LYS A 179 -34.76 6.00 5.22
C LYS A 179 -35.99 5.54 5.98
N THR A 180 -35.84 5.11 7.24
CA THR A 180 -36.99 4.69 8.05
C THR A 180 -37.98 5.83 8.27
N LEU A 181 -37.52 7.07 8.42
CA LEU A 181 -38.38 8.23 8.56
C LEU A 181 -39.22 8.45 7.29
N ARG A 182 -38.59 8.40 6.11
CA ARG A 182 -39.29 8.49 4.82
C ARG A 182 -40.32 7.38 4.65
N ASP A 183 -39.97 6.14 4.98
CA ASP A 183 -40.91 5.02 4.92
C ASP A 183 -42.12 5.27 5.84
N ARG A 184 -41.89 5.79 7.06
CA ARG A 184 -42.97 6.16 7.99
C ARG A 184 -43.82 7.34 7.54
N GLU A 185 -43.24 8.32 6.86
CA GLU A 185 -43.99 9.44 6.27
C GLU A 185 -44.92 8.96 5.16
N VAL A 186 -44.46 8.01 4.34
CA VAL A 186 -45.28 7.34 3.33
C VAL A 186 -46.41 6.54 3.99
N ASP A 187 -46.09 5.69 4.97
CA ASP A 187 -47.09 4.92 5.75
C ASP A 187 -48.16 5.86 6.36
N LEU A 188 -47.74 7.01 6.90
CA LEU A 188 -48.63 7.99 7.48
C LEU A 188 -49.52 8.64 6.42
N GLY A 189 -48.96 8.97 5.25
CA GLY A 189 -49.73 9.48 4.11
C GLY A 189 -50.80 8.50 3.65
N GLU A 190 -50.46 7.21 3.53
CA GLU A 190 -51.41 6.15 3.20
C GLU A 190 -52.50 6.01 4.27
N LEU A 191 -52.13 6.03 5.55
CA LEU A 191 -53.08 5.94 6.67
C LEU A 191 -54.07 7.11 6.69
N VAL A 192 -53.61 8.31 6.33
CA VAL A 192 -54.48 9.50 6.22
C VAL A 192 -55.49 9.33 5.08
N LEU A 193 -55.06 8.81 3.92
CA LEU A 193 -55.97 8.50 2.80
C LEU A 193 -57.01 7.45 3.21
N MET A 194 -56.57 6.35 3.83
CA MET A 194 -57.47 5.32 4.36
C MET A 194 -58.46 5.89 5.40
N SER A 195 -58.02 6.83 6.24
CA SER A 195 -58.88 7.51 7.21
C SER A 195 -59.94 8.37 6.51
N HIS A 196 -59.56 9.09 5.45
CA HIS A 196 -60.50 9.86 4.64
C HIS A 196 -61.56 8.94 4.00
N ASP A 197 -61.13 7.83 3.40
CA ASP A 197 -62.03 6.86 2.78
C ASP A 197 -62.98 6.21 3.80
N ALA A 198 -62.45 5.83 4.98
CA ALA A 198 -63.27 5.30 6.07
C ALA A 198 -64.28 6.33 6.59
N ASN A 199 -63.89 7.60 6.70
CA ASN A 199 -64.80 8.68 7.08
C ASN A 199 -65.88 8.91 6.00
N HIS A 200 -65.50 8.89 4.72
CA HIS A 200 -66.44 9.01 3.62
C HIS A 200 -67.47 7.86 3.64
N ALA A 201 -67.00 6.61 3.75
CA ALA A 201 -67.87 5.45 3.88
C ALA A 201 -68.82 5.56 5.08
N ARG A 202 -68.33 6.07 6.22
CA ARG A 202 -69.15 6.30 7.41
C ARG A 202 -70.24 7.34 7.16
N GLU A 203 -69.92 8.47 6.53
CA GLU A 203 -70.90 9.51 6.23
C GLU A 203 -71.92 9.05 5.20
N VAL A 204 -71.50 8.29 4.17
CA VAL A 204 -72.42 7.64 3.22
C VAL A 204 -73.38 6.70 3.95
N ALA A 205 -72.88 5.80 4.80
CA ALA A 205 -73.71 4.88 5.56
C ALA A 205 -74.69 5.60 6.50
N LYS A 206 -74.27 6.72 7.12
CA LYS A 206 -75.16 7.55 7.95
C LYS A 206 -76.26 8.20 7.12
N LEU A 207 -75.94 8.71 5.94
CA LEU A 207 -76.92 9.32 5.03
C LEU A 207 -77.94 8.29 4.55
N GLU A 208 -77.48 7.09 4.18
CA GLU A 208 -78.36 5.97 3.82
C GLU A 208 -79.26 5.56 4.99
N LEU A 209 -78.71 5.45 6.20
CA LEU A 209 -79.48 5.15 7.41
C LEU A 209 -80.55 6.22 7.65
N HIS A 210 -80.21 7.51 7.54
CA HIS A 210 -81.16 8.60 7.68
C HIS A 210 -82.27 8.53 6.62
N SER A 211 -81.90 8.30 5.35
CA SER A 211 -82.86 8.14 4.26
C SER A 211 -83.83 6.97 4.50
N ILE A 212 -83.32 5.82 4.96
CA ILE A 212 -84.14 4.65 5.29
C ILE A 212 -85.03 4.95 6.51
N ALA A 213 -84.52 5.65 7.52
CA ALA A 213 -85.30 6.04 8.69
C ALA A 213 -86.48 6.97 8.30
N ASP A 214 -86.25 7.93 7.41
CA ASP A 214 -87.29 8.82 6.87
C ASP A 214 -88.32 8.03 6.04
N GLN A 215 -87.86 7.10 5.18
CA GLN A 215 -88.76 6.22 4.42
C GLN A 215 -89.64 5.39 5.35
N VAL A 216 -89.07 4.77 6.39
CA VAL A 216 -89.84 4.01 7.39
C VAL A 216 -90.80 4.90 8.16
N ALA A 217 -90.41 6.13 8.51
CA ALA A 217 -91.27 7.08 9.20
C ALA A 217 -92.46 7.52 8.32
N THR A 218 -92.21 7.83 7.04
CA THR A 218 -93.25 8.18 6.08
C THR A 218 -94.21 7.01 5.83
N GLU A 219 -93.72 5.78 5.67
CA GLU A 219 -94.54 4.58 5.56
C GLU A 219 -95.38 4.35 6.83
N ARG A 220 -94.80 4.49 8.02
CA ARG A 220 -95.54 4.39 9.29
C ARG A 220 -96.66 5.42 9.38
N ASN A 221 -96.39 6.66 8.97
CA ASN A 221 -97.38 7.73 8.94
C ASN A 221 -98.50 7.46 7.92
N LEU A 222 -98.17 6.90 6.75
CA LEU A 222 -99.13 6.49 5.74
C LEU A 222 -100.03 5.35 6.28
N ARG A 223 -99.43 4.28 6.80
CA ARG A 223 -100.17 3.15 7.41
C ARG A 223 -101.05 3.61 8.56
N PHE A 224 -100.57 4.51 9.41
CA PHE A 224 -101.37 5.07 10.50
C PHE A 224 -102.59 5.84 9.98
N ARG A 225 -102.42 6.62 8.90
CA ARG A 225 -103.51 7.35 8.24
C ARG A 225 -104.55 6.39 7.64
N GLU A 226 -104.10 5.39 6.90
CA GLU A 226 -104.97 4.35 6.31
C GLU A 226 -105.73 3.57 7.38
N LEU A 227 -105.08 3.17 8.48
CA LEU A 227 -105.73 2.51 9.61
C LEU A 227 -106.75 3.41 10.28
N LYS A 228 -106.46 4.71 10.43
CA LYS A 228 -107.40 5.69 10.99
C LYS A 228 -108.63 5.85 10.09
N GLU A 229 -108.44 6.00 8.79
CA GLU A 229 -109.52 6.07 7.80
C GLU A 229 -110.37 4.80 7.80
N ARG A 230 -109.73 3.61 7.77
CA ARG A 230 -110.43 2.32 7.82
C ARG A 230 -111.19 2.13 9.13
N LYS A 231 -110.63 2.58 10.26
CA LYS A 231 -111.32 2.56 11.57
C LYS A 231 -112.51 3.51 11.59
N GLN A 232 -112.42 4.68 10.96
CA GLN A 232 -113.56 5.60 10.80
C GLN A 232 -114.65 4.98 9.91
N GLN A 233 -114.29 4.39 8.77
CA GLN A 233 -115.23 3.67 7.90
C GLN A 233 -115.93 2.53 8.64
N MET A 234 -115.20 1.75 9.44
CA MET A 234 -115.77 0.67 10.24
C MET A 234 -116.69 1.19 11.35
N LYS A 235 -116.35 2.30 12.01
CA LYS A 235 -117.25 2.96 12.98
C LYS A 235 -118.53 3.43 12.30
N ALA A 236 -118.44 4.11 11.16
CA ALA A 236 -119.59 4.55 10.38
C ALA A 236 -120.49 3.38 9.96
N LYS A 237 -119.90 2.25 9.49
CA LYS A 237 -120.65 1.02 9.19
C LYS A 237 -121.32 0.43 10.42
N LYS A 238 -120.62 0.37 11.56
CA LYS A 238 -121.21 -0.11 12.83
C LYS A 238 -122.37 0.76 13.30
N GLU A 239 -122.24 2.08 13.22
CA GLU A 239 -123.32 3.02 13.56
C GLU A 239 -124.51 2.86 12.62
N LEU A 240 -124.29 2.69 11.32
CA LEU A 240 -125.34 2.40 10.35
C LEU A 240 -126.05 1.07 10.67
N HIS A 241 -125.29 -0.01 10.89
CA HIS A 241 -125.85 -1.30 11.29
C HIS A 241 -126.58 -1.25 12.64
N ALA A 242 -126.10 -0.47 13.61
CA ALA A 242 -126.78 -0.27 14.89
C ALA A 242 -128.10 0.46 14.69
N LYS A 243 -128.15 1.49 13.83
CA LYS A 243 -129.40 2.18 13.44
C LYS A 243 -130.37 1.23 12.75
N ILE A 244 -129.90 0.37 11.84
CA ILE A 244 -130.72 -0.64 11.16
C ILE A 244 -131.25 -1.65 12.18
N ARG A 245 -130.40 -2.21 13.04
CA ARG A 245 -130.82 -3.15 14.11
C ARG A 245 -131.82 -2.51 15.08
N LYS A 246 -131.66 -1.23 15.42
CA LYS A 246 -132.62 -0.53 16.28
C LYS A 246 -133.99 -0.44 15.59
N ARG A 247 -134.03 -0.09 14.30
CA ARG A 247 -135.27 -0.10 13.50
C ARG A 247 -135.87 -1.51 13.36
N GLU A 248 -135.04 -2.52 13.16
CA GLU A 248 -135.48 -3.91 13.08
C GLU A 248 -136.01 -4.41 14.41
N LYS A 249 -135.37 -4.05 15.53
CA LYS A 249 -135.85 -4.39 16.88
C LYS A 249 -137.14 -3.66 17.22
N GLU A 250 -137.28 -2.39 16.84
CA GLU A 250 -138.55 -1.65 16.95
C GLU A 250 -139.66 -2.32 16.11
N LYS A 251 -139.33 -2.81 14.90
CA LYS A 251 -140.26 -3.61 14.07
C LYS A 251 -140.56 -4.99 14.68
N TYR A 252 -139.57 -5.67 15.25
CA TYR A 252 -139.72 -7.01 15.83
C TYR A 252 -140.43 -6.95 17.19
N GLU A 253 -140.25 -5.88 17.97
CA GLU A 253 -141.03 -5.62 19.19
C GLU A 253 -142.48 -5.22 18.85
N ALA A 254 -142.73 -4.59 17.68
CA ALA A 254 -144.08 -4.41 17.15
C ALA A 254 -144.71 -5.74 16.70
N ILE A 255 -143.96 -6.57 15.96
CA ILE A 255 -144.41 -7.89 15.49
C ILE A 255 -144.53 -8.90 16.65
N SER A 256 -143.70 -8.83 17.69
CA SER A 256 -143.76 -9.69 18.88
C SER A 256 -144.90 -9.32 19.82
N LYS A 257 -145.33 -8.05 19.85
CA LYS A 257 -146.59 -7.65 20.49
C LYS A 257 -147.82 -8.11 19.69
N GLU A 258 -147.63 -8.44 18.41
CA GLU A 258 -148.66 -8.99 17.51
C GLU A 258 -148.60 -10.54 17.42
N ALA A 259 -147.49 -11.16 17.83
CA ALA A 259 -147.22 -12.60 17.77
C ALA A 259 -147.29 -13.32 19.14
N GLU A 260 -147.90 -12.71 20.17
CA GLU A 260 -148.42 -13.43 21.35
C GLU A 260 -149.78 -14.11 21.09
N MET A 261 -150.28 -14.05 19.86
CA MET A 261 -151.35 -14.89 19.35
C MET A 261 -150.81 -15.87 18.32
N VAL A 262 -151.15 -17.15 18.48
CA VAL A 262 -150.93 -18.29 17.56
C VAL A 262 -149.69 -19.16 17.85
N TYR A 263 -149.81 -19.88 18.97
CA TYR A 263 -149.75 -21.35 19.11
C TYR A 263 -149.19 -22.19 17.94
N THR A 264 -148.06 -22.85 18.23
CA THR A 264 -147.76 -24.30 18.11
C THR A 264 -147.72 -25.07 16.77
N ASP A 265 -146.70 -25.93 16.75
CA ASP A 265 -146.70 -27.36 16.36
C ASP A 265 -146.58 -27.77 14.89
N LEU A 266 -145.47 -28.46 14.58
CA LEU A 266 -145.42 -29.92 14.29
C LEU A 266 -143.99 -30.27 13.79
N LYS A 267 -143.16 -30.93 14.61
CA LYS A 267 -142.90 -32.38 14.66
C LYS A 267 -142.55 -33.09 13.33
N ILE A 268 -141.28 -33.54 13.31
CA ILE A 268 -140.79 -34.90 12.94
C ILE A 268 -140.64 -35.24 11.46
N GLN A 269 -139.39 -35.55 11.06
CA GLN A 269 -139.16 -36.78 10.30
C GLN A 269 -137.81 -37.45 10.60
N LYS A 270 -137.84 -38.78 10.56
CA LYS A 270 -136.95 -39.74 11.20
C LYS A 270 -135.72 -40.09 10.36
N GLN A 271 -134.69 -40.50 11.11
CA GLN A 271 -133.61 -41.44 10.81
C GLN A 271 -133.79 -42.36 9.59
N VAL A 272 -132.69 -42.56 8.83
CA VAL A 272 -131.95 -43.83 8.62
C VAL A 272 -130.95 -43.63 7.48
N LYS A 273 -129.64 -43.82 7.74
CA LYS A 273 -128.66 -44.47 6.85
C LYS A 273 -127.30 -44.57 7.55
N ALA A 274 -127.17 -45.62 8.37
CA ALA A 274 -125.91 -46.11 8.88
C ALA A 274 -125.42 -47.23 7.94
N LYS A 275 -124.54 -46.91 6.98
CA LYS A 275 -123.58 -47.83 6.31
C LYS A 275 -122.73 -47.18 5.20
N GLN A 276 -122.41 -45.88 5.33
CA GLN A 276 -121.35 -45.20 4.55
C GLN A 276 -120.39 -44.37 5.44
N LYS A 277 -120.53 -44.40 6.78
CA LYS A 277 -119.77 -43.55 7.68
C LYS A 277 -118.31 -43.93 7.93
N LYS A 278 -117.89 -45.18 7.68
CA LYS A 278 -116.50 -45.60 8.00
C LYS A 278 -115.47 -45.22 6.94
N GLN A 279 -115.86 -45.06 5.68
CA GLN A 279 -114.95 -44.58 4.64
C GLN A 279 -114.91 -43.05 4.60
N ASP A 280 -116.06 -42.42 4.85
CA ASP A 280 -116.16 -40.96 4.99
C ASP A 280 -115.49 -40.46 6.28
N GLU A 281 -115.51 -41.19 7.41
CA GLU A 281 -114.72 -40.82 8.60
C GLU A 281 -113.21 -40.90 8.36
N ILE A 282 -112.72 -41.89 7.61
CA ILE A 282 -111.28 -42.02 7.34
C ILE A 282 -110.82 -40.93 6.37
N ILE A 283 -111.63 -40.61 5.34
CA ILE A 283 -111.33 -39.52 4.41
C ILE A 283 -111.48 -38.17 5.11
N SER A 284 -112.52 -37.98 5.92
CA SER A 284 -112.72 -36.78 6.74
C SER A 284 -111.58 -36.57 7.71
N ASN A 285 -111.12 -37.62 8.41
CA ASN A 285 -109.99 -37.51 9.33
C ASN A 285 -108.67 -37.19 8.62
N LYS A 286 -108.46 -37.71 7.40
CA LYS A 286 -107.31 -37.34 6.57
C LYS A 286 -107.40 -35.88 6.11
N VAL A 287 -108.59 -35.46 5.66
CA VAL A 287 -108.86 -34.07 5.24
C VAL A 287 -108.66 -33.12 6.42
N THR A 288 -109.16 -33.43 7.62
CA THR A 288 -108.93 -32.59 8.80
C THR A 288 -107.46 -32.56 9.21
N THR A 289 -106.73 -33.68 9.14
CA THR A 289 -105.28 -33.65 9.41
C THR A 289 -104.50 -32.84 8.38
N TYR A 290 -104.88 -32.89 7.10
CA TYR A 290 -104.26 -32.07 6.06
C TYR A 290 -104.65 -30.60 6.22
N GLU A 291 -105.91 -30.28 6.58
CA GLU A 291 -106.37 -28.93 6.87
C GLU A 291 -105.68 -28.34 8.10
N GLU A 292 -105.49 -29.11 9.17
CA GLU A 292 -104.75 -28.69 10.35
C GLU A 292 -103.26 -28.46 10.04
N ALA A 293 -102.65 -29.34 9.24
CA ALA A 293 -101.27 -29.16 8.78
C ALA A 293 -101.15 -27.91 7.88
N PHE A 294 -102.12 -27.69 6.99
CA PHE A 294 -102.17 -26.54 6.11
C PHE A 294 -102.41 -25.24 6.87
N GLN A 295 -103.25 -25.27 7.91
CA GLN A 295 -103.50 -24.15 8.80
C GLN A 295 -102.24 -23.78 9.59
N LYS A 296 -101.49 -24.76 10.09
CA LYS A 296 -100.17 -24.53 10.73
C LYS A 296 -99.16 -23.92 9.77
N ILE A 297 -99.09 -24.41 8.53
CA ILE A 297 -98.21 -23.85 7.49
C ILE A 297 -98.65 -22.42 7.14
N LYS A 298 -99.96 -22.17 7.02
CA LYS A 298 -100.54 -20.85 6.74
C LYS A 298 -100.30 -19.84 7.86
N GLU A 299 -100.36 -20.28 9.11
CA GLU A 299 -100.02 -19.46 10.28
C GLU A 299 -98.51 -19.17 10.37
N ALA A 300 -97.65 -20.14 10.02
CA ALA A 300 -96.20 -19.96 10.04
C ALA A 300 -95.66 -19.16 8.84
N THR A 301 -96.30 -19.26 7.67
CA THR A 301 -95.85 -18.61 6.42
C THR A 301 -96.62 -17.33 6.08
N GLY A 302 -97.82 -17.13 6.65
CA GLY A 302 -98.67 -15.95 6.42
C GLY A 302 -99.31 -15.87 5.03
N ILE A 303 -99.24 -16.94 4.22
CA ILE A 303 -99.73 -16.96 2.84
C ILE A 303 -101.11 -17.64 2.79
N TYR A 304 -102.11 -16.95 2.24
CA TYR A 304 -103.51 -17.39 2.31
C TYR A 304 -103.97 -18.21 1.09
N GLU A 305 -103.25 -18.12 -0.03
CA GLU A 305 -103.57 -18.75 -1.32
C GLU A 305 -102.69 -19.97 -1.57
N VAL A 306 -103.33 -21.11 -1.88
CA VAL A 306 -102.67 -22.43 -2.01
C VAL A 306 -101.63 -22.42 -3.14
N ASN A 307 -101.95 -21.79 -4.27
CA ASN A 307 -101.03 -21.72 -5.41
C ASN A 307 -99.79 -20.86 -5.10
N GLU A 308 -99.94 -19.78 -4.34
CA GLU A 308 -98.81 -18.95 -3.92
C GLU A 308 -97.90 -19.71 -2.95
N LEU A 309 -98.48 -20.49 -2.02
CA LEU A 309 -97.73 -21.35 -1.11
C LEU A 309 -96.94 -22.40 -1.87
N VAL A 310 -97.57 -23.10 -2.83
CA VAL A 310 -96.91 -24.15 -3.62
C VAL A 310 -95.76 -23.57 -4.45
N GLN A 311 -95.96 -22.42 -5.10
CA GLN A 311 -94.88 -21.76 -5.87
C GLN A 311 -93.74 -21.28 -4.97
N LYS A 312 -94.02 -20.70 -3.80
CA LYS A 312 -92.97 -20.30 -2.84
C LYS A 312 -92.23 -21.50 -2.28
N VAL A 313 -92.91 -22.60 -1.98
CA VAL A 313 -92.27 -23.83 -1.48
C VAL A 313 -91.37 -24.45 -2.55
N LEU A 314 -91.83 -24.49 -3.82
CA LEU A 314 -91.01 -24.97 -4.94
C LEU A 314 -89.77 -24.10 -5.16
N ASN A 315 -89.94 -22.78 -5.19
CA ASN A 315 -88.81 -21.84 -5.32
C ASN A 315 -87.89 -21.86 -4.08
N GLN A 316 -88.44 -22.13 -2.89
CA GLN A 316 -87.66 -22.28 -1.66
C GLN A 316 -86.86 -23.58 -1.65
N ASP A 317 -87.36 -24.67 -2.23
CA ASP A 317 -86.60 -25.90 -2.33
C ASP A 317 -85.44 -25.77 -3.34
N GLU A 318 -85.65 -25.07 -4.46
CA GLU A 318 -84.57 -24.73 -5.41
C GLU A 318 -83.50 -23.81 -4.79
N THR A 319 -83.92 -22.78 -4.04
CA THR A 319 -82.96 -21.90 -3.35
C THR A 319 -82.25 -22.62 -2.21
N LYS A 320 -82.91 -23.53 -1.50
CA LYS A 320 -82.31 -24.37 -0.46
C LYS A 320 -81.34 -25.40 -1.02
N THR A 321 -81.63 -26.02 -2.17
CA THR A 321 -80.68 -26.94 -2.83
C THR A 321 -79.46 -26.18 -3.31
N ASN A 322 -79.63 -24.99 -3.90
CA ASN A 322 -78.52 -24.13 -4.30
C ASN A 322 -77.67 -23.66 -3.10
N LEU A 323 -78.30 -23.23 -2.00
CA LEU A 323 -77.59 -22.87 -0.77
C LEU A 323 -76.83 -24.06 -0.17
N ARG A 324 -77.40 -25.27 -0.19
CA ARG A 324 -76.70 -26.48 0.26
C ARG A 324 -75.51 -26.81 -0.63
N GLN A 325 -75.63 -26.62 -1.94
CA GLN A 325 -74.53 -26.79 -2.87
C GLN A 325 -73.42 -25.76 -2.61
N LEU A 326 -73.76 -24.49 -2.45
CA LEU A 326 -72.82 -23.42 -2.08
C LEU A 326 -72.11 -23.68 -0.75
N VAL A 327 -72.83 -24.19 0.26
CA VAL A 327 -72.23 -24.60 1.54
C VAL A 327 -71.23 -25.74 1.32
N LYS A 328 -71.58 -26.74 0.50
CA LYS A 328 -70.68 -27.86 0.19
C LYS A 328 -69.44 -27.40 -0.59
N GLU A 329 -69.60 -26.50 -1.56
CA GLU A 329 -68.49 -25.93 -2.34
C GLU A 329 -67.58 -25.04 -1.48
N ASN A 330 -68.16 -24.21 -0.60
CA ASN A 330 -67.38 -23.39 0.33
C ASN A 330 -66.65 -24.25 1.36
N GLN A 331 -67.27 -25.33 1.85
CA GLN A 331 -66.58 -26.27 2.73
C GLN A 331 -65.41 -26.94 2.02
N ALA A 332 -65.58 -27.39 0.77
CA ALA A 332 -64.49 -27.95 -0.03
C ALA A 332 -63.35 -26.93 -0.27
N LYS A 333 -63.67 -25.67 -0.53
CA LYS A 333 -62.67 -24.60 -0.65
C LYS A 333 -61.93 -24.34 0.67
N VAL A 334 -62.63 -24.38 1.80
CA VAL A 334 -62.01 -24.23 3.13
C VAL A 334 -61.04 -25.39 3.38
N ASP A 335 -61.46 -26.62 3.11
CA ASP A 335 -60.63 -27.82 3.29
C ASP A 335 -59.38 -27.76 2.38
N GLN A 336 -59.53 -27.36 1.12
CA GLN A 336 -58.40 -27.14 0.19
C GLN A 336 -57.44 -26.07 0.71
N LYS A 337 -57.94 -24.94 1.21
CA LYS A 337 -57.10 -23.87 1.77
C LYS A 337 -56.40 -24.28 3.06
N LEU A 338 -57.02 -25.14 3.88
CA LEU A 338 -56.39 -25.71 5.06
C LEU A 338 -55.27 -26.69 4.68
N GLU A 339 -55.45 -27.48 3.63
CA GLU A 339 -54.44 -28.40 3.11
C GLU A 339 -53.25 -27.63 2.47
N GLU A 340 -53.51 -26.61 1.66
CA GLU A 340 -52.48 -25.69 1.14
C GLU A 340 -51.70 -25.04 2.29
N LYS A 341 -52.39 -24.57 3.34
CA LYS A 341 -51.75 -24.00 4.53
C LYS A 341 -50.91 -25.02 5.28
N ALA A 342 -51.34 -26.28 5.36
CA ALA A 342 -50.57 -27.35 6.00
C ALA A 342 -49.31 -27.67 5.20
N LEU A 343 -49.41 -27.76 3.87
CA LEU A 343 -48.27 -27.95 2.96
C LEU A 343 -47.27 -26.80 3.06
N LEU A 344 -47.74 -25.54 3.02
CA LEU A 344 -46.89 -24.36 3.18
C LEU A 344 -46.22 -24.32 4.56
N LYS A 345 -46.92 -24.72 5.62
CA LYS A 345 -46.33 -24.84 6.96
C LYS A 345 -45.26 -25.93 7.02
N SER A 346 -45.50 -27.10 6.45
CA SER A 346 -44.50 -28.18 6.36
C SER A 346 -43.27 -27.73 5.58
N ARG A 347 -43.47 -27.07 4.43
CA ARG A 347 -42.39 -26.47 3.63
C ARG A 347 -41.59 -25.42 4.40
N LEU A 348 -42.27 -24.62 5.21
CA LEU A 348 -41.66 -23.60 6.05
C LEU A 348 -40.90 -24.22 7.23
N GLU A 349 -41.42 -25.28 7.84
CA GLU A 349 -40.72 -26.06 8.87
C GLU A 349 -39.49 -26.76 8.28
N GLU A 350 -39.60 -27.38 7.11
CA GLU A 350 -38.46 -27.90 6.35
C GLU A 350 -37.43 -26.79 6.11
N MET A 351 -37.82 -25.64 5.57
CA MET A 351 -36.92 -24.50 5.33
C MET A 351 -36.28 -23.95 6.61
N LYS A 352 -37.01 -23.93 7.74
CA LYS A 352 -36.47 -23.48 9.04
C LYS A 352 -35.47 -24.47 9.61
N TYR A 353 -35.73 -25.77 9.50
CA TYR A 353 -34.82 -26.81 9.95
C TYR A 353 -33.64 -27.01 8.99
N THR A 354 -33.78 -26.79 7.68
CA THR A 354 -32.67 -26.77 6.71
C THR A 354 -31.87 -25.48 6.76
N GLY A 355 -32.49 -24.35 7.13
CA GLY A 355 -31.84 -23.05 7.28
C GLY A 355 -30.97 -22.94 8.54
N SER A 356 -31.25 -23.74 9.58
CA SER A 356 -30.50 -23.70 10.84
C SER A 356 -29.51 -24.85 11.05
N LEU A 357 -29.52 -25.91 10.22
CA LEU A 357 -28.69 -27.12 10.47
C LEU A 357 -27.68 -27.48 9.38
N SER A 358 -27.59 -26.75 8.25
CA SER A 358 -26.63 -27.09 7.17
C SER A 358 -25.64 -25.96 6.90
N GLY A 359 -24.45 -26.07 7.50
CA GLY A 359 -23.32 -25.17 7.28
C GLY A 359 -22.81 -25.08 5.83
N ASP A 360 -23.31 -25.91 4.92
CA ASP A 360 -23.00 -25.82 3.48
C ASP A 360 -23.81 -24.75 2.75
N ASN A 361 -25.03 -24.42 3.20
CA ASN A 361 -25.78 -23.30 2.62
C ASN A 361 -25.17 -21.94 2.99
N HIS A 362 -24.55 -21.83 4.16
CA HIS A 362 -23.82 -20.62 4.53
C HIS A 362 -22.57 -20.45 3.67
N LYS A 363 -21.81 -21.51 3.41
CA LYS A 363 -20.67 -21.46 2.48
C LYS A 363 -21.08 -21.11 1.06
N VAL A 364 -22.22 -21.63 0.61
CA VAL A 364 -22.76 -21.32 -0.72
C VAL A 364 -23.27 -19.87 -0.77
N ALA A 365 -23.91 -19.37 0.30
CA ALA A 365 -24.29 -17.97 0.42
C ALA A 365 -23.06 -17.04 0.44
N ASP A 366 -22.04 -17.37 1.24
CA ASP A 366 -20.78 -16.63 1.30
C ASP A 366 -20.03 -16.68 -0.05
N GLN A 367 -20.16 -17.78 -0.81
CA GLN A 367 -19.61 -17.88 -2.17
C GLN A 367 -20.37 -16.99 -3.14
N PHE A 368 -21.70 -16.98 -3.10
CA PHE A 368 -22.49 -16.08 -3.92
C PHE A 368 -22.26 -14.61 -3.56
N GLU A 369 -22.09 -14.29 -2.28
CA GLU A 369 -21.77 -12.93 -1.82
C GLU A 369 -20.38 -12.49 -2.29
N LYS A 370 -19.40 -13.39 -2.29
CA LYS A 370 -18.07 -13.13 -2.89
C LYS A 370 -18.14 -12.91 -4.40
N ILE A 371 -18.90 -13.74 -5.12
CA ILE A 371 -19.08 -13.58 -6.57
C ILE A 371 -19.78 -12.25 -6.85
N LEU A 372 -20.79 -11.91 -6.07
CA LEU A 372 -21.55 -10.66 -6.22
C LEU A 372 -20.64 -9.44 -6.02
N HIS A 373 -19.80 -9.45 -4.99
CA HIS A 373 -18.80 -8.40 -4.80
C HIS A 373 -17.77 -8.33 -5.93
N GLN A 374 -17.30 -9.47 -6.45
CA GLN A 374 -16.38 -9.48 -7.58
C GLN A 374 -17.01 -8.88 -8.85
N GLU A 375 -18.28 -9.19 -9.12
CA GLU A 375 -19.02 -8.64 -10.25
C GLU A 375 -19.32 -7.13 -10.05
N GLU A 376 -19.60 -6.70 -8.83
CA GLU A 376 -19.75 -5.28 -8.48
C GLU A 376 -18.47 -4.49 -8.74
N ASP A 377 -17.32 -5.00 -8.28
CA ASP A 377 -16.02 -4.39 -8.51
C ASP A 377 -15.69 -4.32 -10.01
N GLN A 378 -15.97 -5.39 -10.77
CA GLN A 378 -15.81 -5.37 -12.22
C GLN A 378 -16.74 -4.36 -12.90
N CYS A 379 -17.99 -4.21 -12.45
CA CYS A 379 -18.90 -3.20 -12.95
C CYS A 379 -18.39 -1.78 -12.69
N ILE A 380 -17.81 -1.53 -11.50
CA ILE A 380 -17.21 -0.24 -11.16
C ILE A 380 -16.02 0.05 -12.08
N LEU A 381 -15.11 -0.90 -12.23
CA LEU A 381 -13.95 -0.76 -13.12
C LEU A 381 -14.37 -0.50 -14.58
N MET A 382 -15.35 -1.25 -15.10
CA MET A 382 -15.88 -1.03 -16.45
C MET A 382 -16.52 0.36 -16.57
N ARG A 383 -17.29 0.80 -15.59
CA ARG A 383 -17.89 2.14 -15.56
C ARG A 383 -16.82 3.23 -15.59
N ASP A 384 -15.77 3.09 -14.80
CA ASP A 384 -14.68 4.06 -14.74
C ASP A 384 -13.91 4.09 -16.08
N HIS A 385 -13.68 2.93 -16.73
CA HIS A 385 -13.13 2.86 -18.08
C HIS A 385 -14.03 3.53 -19.13
N PHE A 386 -15.36 3.34 -19.05
CA PHE A 386 -16.30 4.02 -19.92
C PHE A 386 -16.32 5.53 -19.69
N GLU A 387 -16.21 5.99 -18.43
CA GLU A 387 -16.15 7.41 -18.11
C GLU A 387 -14.88 8.06 -18.66
N GLN A 388 -13.72 7.39 -18.54
CA GLN A 388 -12.47 7.83 -19.14
C GLN A 388 -12.56 7.89 -20.67
N SER A 389 -13.12 6.85 -21.30
CA SER A 389 -13.31 6.80 -22.75
C SER A 389 -14.27 7.89 -23.24
N ALA A 390 -15.34 8.16 -22.48
CA ALA A 390 -16.28 9.24 -22.78
C ALA A 390 -15.63 10.63 -22.66
N LYS A 391 -14.80 10.85 -21.62
CA LYS A 391 -14.01 12.08 -21.48
C LYS A 391 -13.07 12.29 -22.66
N LEU A 392 -12.33 11.25 -23.06
CA LEU A 392 -11.44 11.29 -24.22
C LEU A 392 -12.22 11.55 -25.52
N LEU A 393 -13.40 10.96 -25.70
CA LEU A 393 -14.25 11.22 -26.85
C LEU A 393 -14.72 12.69 -26.89
N ILE A 394 -15.07 13.27 -25.74
CA ILE A 394 -15.44 14.70 -25.64
C ILE A 394 -14.26 15.58 -26.01
N GLU A 395 -13.05 15.28 -25.51
CA GLU A 395 -11.82 16.02 -25.84
C GLU A 395 -11.46 15.93 -27.33
N ILE A 396 -11.63 14.75 -27.95
CA ILE A 396 -11.43 14.59 -29.39
C ILE A 396 -12.47 15.39 -30.17
N LYS A 397 -13.74 15.33 -29.76
CA LYS A 397 -14.84 16.07 -30.41
C LYS A 397 -14.64 17.58 -30.34
N THR A 398 -14.21 18.12 -29.20
CA THR A 398 -13.88 19.54 -29.08
C THR A 398 -12.64 19.90 -29.88
N GLY A 399 -11.61 19.06 -29.90
CA GLY A 399 -10.42 19.23 -30.74
C GLY A 399 -10.75 19.28 -32.23
N ILE A 400 -11.61 18.37 -32.70
CA ILE A 400 -12.13 18.34 -34.08
C ILE A 400 -12.90 19.62 -34.41
N LEU A 401 -13.77 20.09 -33.52
CA LEU A 401 -14.51 21.34 -33.70
C LEU A 401 -13.56 22.55 -33.82
N HIS A 402 -12.56 22.65 -32.94
CA HIS A 402 -11.57 23.71 -33.00
C HIS A 402 -10.72 23.68 -34.27
N LEU A 403 -10.34 22.49 -34.74
CA LEU A 403 -9.63 22.34 -36.01
C LEU A 403 -10.51 22.73 -37.20
N PHE A 404 -11.77 22.30 -37.20
CA PHE A 404 -12.74 22.65 -38.24
C PHE A 404 -12.96 24.17 -38.31
N GLU A 405 -13.08 24.84 -37.16
CA GLU A 405 -13.20 26.31 -37.07
C GLU A 405 -11.96 27.00 -37.64
N LYS A 406 -10.75 26.56 -37.28
CA LYS A 406 -9.49 27.12 -37.82
C LYS A 406 -9.32 26.89 -39.32
N LEU A 407 -9.79 25.75 -39.83
CA LEU A 407 -9.74 25.41 -41.25
C LEU A 407 -10.91 26.03 -42.03
N ALA A 408 -11.80 26.80 -41.39
CA ALA A 408 -12.97 27.37 -42.05
C ALA A 408 -12.60 28.29 -43.24
N GLU A 409 -11.46 28.96 -43.15
CA GLU A 409 -10.96 29.92 -44.16
C GLU A 409 -10.39 29.25 -45.42
N ILE A 410 -10.02 27.96 -45.35
CA ILE A 410 -9.42 27.21 -46.46
C ILE A 410 -10.53 26.62 -47.33
N LYS A 411 -10.63 27.10 -48.57
CA LYS A 411 -11.69 26.72 -49.54
C LYS A 411 -11.16 25.68 -50.51
N ILE A 412 -11.77 24.49 -50.60
CA ILE A 412 -11.35 23.42 -51.52
C ILE A 412 -12.10 23.52 -52.86
N SER A 413 -13.41 23.78 -52.86
CA SER A 413 -14.25 23.96 -54.07
C SER A 413 -15.50 24.85 -53.84
N LYS A 414 -16.23 25.23 -54.90
CA LYS A 414 -17.48 26.04 -54.81
C LYS A 414 -18.65 25.30 -54.14
N ASP A 415 -18.65 23.97 -54.19
CA ASP A 415 -19.65 23.12 -53.54
C ASP A 415 -19.41 22.96 -52.01
N ASP A 416 -18.20 23.30 -51.51
CA ASP A 416 -17.90 23.31 -50.07
C ASP A 416 -18.76 24.31 -49.30
N ASN A 417 -19.15 25.43 -49.93
CA ASN A 417 -19.97 26.43 -49.27
C ASN A 417 -21.32 25.85 -48.85
N LEU A 418 -21.87 24.86 -49.57
CA LEU A 418 -23.14 24.24 -49.23
C LEU A 418 -23.01 23.29 -48.03
N LEU A 419 -21.97 22.43 -48.03
CA LEU A 419 -21.68 21.53 -46.91
C LEU A 419 -21.28 22.30 -45.65
N GLN A 420 -20.45 23.35 -45.79
CA GLN A 420 -20.00 24.17 -44.68
C GLN A 420 -21.15 25.01 -44.09
N THR A 421 -22.11 25.44 -44.91
CA THR A 421 -23.32 26.14 -44.43
C THR A 421 -24.32 25.18 -43.79
N GLN A 422 -24.48 23.96 -44.31
CA GLN A 422 -25.32 22.92 -43.70
C GLN A 422 -24.74 22.45 -42.36
N LEU A 423 -23.43 22.21 -42.30
CA LEU A 423 -22.74 21.77 -41.09
C LEU A 423 -22.73 22.85 -39.99
N ASN A 424 -22.59 24.13 -40.38
CA ASN A 424 -22.73 25.27 -39.46
C ASN A 424 -24.15 25.45 -38.91
N ALA A 425 -25.19 25.00 -39.64
CA ALA A 425 -26.57 25.04 -39.17
C ALA A 425 -26.90 23.89 -38.18
N THR A 426 -26.24 22.73 -38.33
CA THR A 426 -26.43 21.56 -37.46
C THR A 426 -25.61 21.62 -36.16
N LEU A 427 -24.66 22.57 -36.07
CA LEU A 427 -23.72 22.75 -34.94
C LEU A 427 -24.35 23.12 -33.59
N MET A 428 -25.67 23.36 -33.52
CA MET A 428 -26.31 23.76 -32.27
C MET A 428 -27.03 22.65 -31.49
N ASP A 429 -27.42 21.51 -32.09
CA ASP A 429 -28.31 20.57 -31.36
C ASP A 429 -27.89 19.09 -31.27
N ALA A 430 -27.12 18.53 -32.20
CA ALA A 430 -26.69 17.12 -32.06
C ALA A 430 -25.55 16.77 -33.00
N ILE A 431 -24.31 16.75 -32.50
CA ILE A 431 -23.21 16.08 -33.21
C ILE A 431 -23.35 14.58 -32.93
N GLU A 432 -24.01 13.87 -33.84
CA GLU A 432 -24.05 12.41 -33.91
C GLU A 432 -22.72 11.85 -34.45
N ASN A 433 -22.35 10.62 -34.08
CA ASN A 433 -21.04 10.02 -34.44
C ASN A 433 -20.78 9.99 -35.95
N ASP A 434 -21.83 9.87 -36.77
CA ASP A 434 -21.72 9.84 -38.23
C ASP A 434 -21.27 11.19 -38.80
N THR A 435 -21.67 12.30 -38.16
CA THR A 435 -21.26 13.67 -38.56
C THR A 435 -19.78 13.96 -38.27
N ILE A 436 -19.19 13.30 -37.26
CA ILE A 436 -17.78 13.47 -36.89
C ILE A 436 -16.87 12.87 -37.98
N SER A 437 -17.23 11.71 -38.50
CA SER A 437 -16.45 11.04 -39.56
C SER A 437 -16.42 11.88 -40.83
N GLU A 438 -17.56 12.47 -41.21
CA GLU A 438 -17.66 13.39 -42.35
C GLU A 438 -16.85 14.67 -42.13
N MET A 439 -16.90 15.26 -40.92
CA MET A 439 -16.03 16.39 -40.56
C MET A 439 -14.55 16.06 -40.68
N MET A 440 -14.13 14.88 -40.22
CA MET A 440 -12.71 14.47 -40.28
C MET A 440 -12.21 14.33 -41.71
N ILE A 441 -12.98 13.70 -42.61
CA ILE A 441 -12.64 13.57 -44.04
C ILE A 441 -12.51 14.96 -44.68
N LEU A 442 -13.43 15.88 -44.37
CA LEU A 442 -13.40 17.24 -44.91
C LEU A 442 -12.21 18.05 -44.36
N MET A 443 -11.89 17.91 -43.07
CA MET A 443 -10.68 18.52 -42.48
C MET A 443 -9.40 17.97 -43.11
N GLU A 444 -9.32 16.66 -43.37
CA GLU A 444 -8.17 16.04 -44.04
C GLU A 444 -7.95 16.64 -45.42
N ALA A 445 -9.01 16.78 -46.22
CA ALA A 445 -8.94 17.43 -47.52
C ALA A 445 -8.52 18.91 -47.42
N LYS A 446 -8.99 19.65 -46.40
CA LYS A 446 -8.61 21.05 -46.17
C LYS A 446 -7.16 21.19 -45.75
N MET A 447 -6.67 20.29 -44.89
CA MET A 447 -5.27 20.24 -44.48
C MET A 447 -4.36 19.86 -45.63
N MET A 448 -4.72 18.90 -46.47
CA MET A 448 -3.95 18.57 -47.67
C MET A 448 -3.83 19.79 -48.60
N LYS A 449 -4.92 20.53 -48.81
CA LYS A 449 -4.88 21.77 -49.59
C LYS A 449 -4.06 22.88 -48.91
N ALA A 450 -4.10 22.98 -47.57
CA ALA A 450 -3.26 23.90 -46.82
C ALA A 450 -1.77 23.58 -47.02
N VAL A 451 -1.41 22.30 -47.03
CA VAL A 451 -0.06 21.83 -47.29
C VAL A 451 0.35 22.13 -48.74
N GLU A 452 -0.54 21.96 -49.72
CA GLU A 452 -0.30 22.41 -51.11
C GLU A 452 -0.04 23.92 -51.17
N TYR A 453 -0.86 24.75 -50.51
CA TYR A 453 -0.63 26.20 -50.44
C TYR A 453 0.71 26.53 -49.79
N VAL A 454 1.14 25.82 -48.75
CA VAL A 454 2.44 26.04 -48.11
C VAL A 454 3.59 25.54 -48.98
N GLN A 455 3.43 24.44 -49.72
CA GLN A 455 4.43 23.94 -50.67
C GLN A 455 4.56 24.86 -51.89
N ASP A 456 3.45 25.42 -52.38
CA ASP A 456 3.43 26.45 -53.42
C ASP A 456 4.04 27.76 -52.91
N ASP A 457 3.84 28.11 -51.62
CA ASP A 457 4.41 29.29 -50.99
C ASP A 457 5.89 29.10 -50.61
N GLU A 458 6.36 27.87 -50.33
CA GLU A 458 7.79 27.52 -50.23
C GLU A 458 8.46 27.44 -51.61
N ALA A 459 7.75 27.00 -52.65
CA ALA A 459 8.20 27.10 -54.05
C ALA A 459 8.24 28.55 -54.54
N ALA A 460 7.34 29.42 -54.06
CA ALA A 460 7.34 30.86 -54.29
C ALA A 460 8.42 31.58 -53.45
N LYS A 461 8.66 31.16 -52.20
CA LYS A 461 9.73 31.67 -51.32
C LYS A 461 11.13 31.17 -51.72
N ALA A 462 11.26 30.06 -52.44
CA ALA A 462 12.51 29.67 -53.10
C ALA A 462 12.92 30.64 -54.23
N SER A 463 12.04 31.59 -54.62
CA SER A 463 12.30 32.63 -55.62
C SER A 463 12.49 34.04 -55.01
N ILE A 464 12.37 34.22 -53.68
CA ILE A 464 12.61 35.51 -53.03
C ILE A 464 13.77 35.37 -52.04
N THR A 465 14.86 36.01 -52.44
CA THR A 465 16.16 36.06 -51.74
C THR A 465 16.00 36.45 -50.27
N THR A 466 16.70 35.70 -49.43
CA THR A 466 16.93 35.97 -48.02
C THR A 466 17.44 37.39 -47.80
N LYS A 467 16.64 38.21 -47.12
CA LYS A 467 17.10 39.24 -46.19
C LYS A 467 15.95 39.71 -45.31
N ASP A 468 16.24 39.73 -44.02
CA ASP A 468 15.56 40.44 -42.94
C ASP A 468 14.25 39.84 -42.43
N LEU A 469 14.33 39.00 -41.39
CA LEU A 469 13.37 39.09 -40.27
C LEU A 469 13.96 38.61 -38.93
N PRO A 470 13.53 39.22 -37.80
CA PRO A 470 14.16 39.13 -36.49
C PRO A 470 13.57 38.03 -35.58
N ASP A 471 14.31 37.79 -34.50
CA ASP A 471 14.14 36.85 -33.38
C ASP A 471 12.69 36.66 -32.87
N PRO A 472 12.21 35.40 -32.65
CA PRO A 472 10.88 35.16 -32.10
C PRO A 472 10.87 35.37 -30.58
N GLY A 473 10.03 36.30 -30.13
CA GLY A 473 9.77 36.61 -28.73
C GLY A 473 9.10 35.48 -27.90
N PRO A 474 8.83 35.75 -26.61
CA PRO A 474 8.65 34.74 -25.56
C PRO A 474 7.22 34.16 -25.52
N GLY A 475 6.78 33.57 -26.63
CA GLY A 475 5.47 32.91 -26.75
C GLY A 475 5.50 31.57 -27.49
N ASN A 476 6.66 31.14 -27.99
CA ASN A 476 6.78 29.87 -28.70
C ASN A 476 6.94 28.69 -27.73
N MET A 477 5.82 28.12 -27.32
CA MET A 477 5.78 26.77 -26.76
C MET A 477 5.96 25.76 -27.91
N ARG A 478 7.21 25.49 -28.30
CA ARG A 478 7.54 24.37 -29.17
C ARG A 478 7.24 23.09 -28.39
N VAL A 479 6.21 22.36 -28.82
CA VAL A 479 5.98 20.99 -28.37
C VAL A 479 7.14 20.14 -28.88
N PHE A 480 7.99 19.69 -27.96
CA PHE A 480 9.04 18.71 -28.23
C PHE A 480 8.34 17.36 -28.50
N LEU A 481 8.12 17.03 -29.77
CA LEU A 481 7.78 15.67 -30.17
C LEU A 481 9.07 14.85 -30.08
N GLY A 482 9.26 14.24 -28.90
CA GLY A 482 10.29 13.25 -28.68
C GLY A 482 10.13 12.10 -29.69
N VAL A 483 11.23 11.82 -30.38
CA VAL A 483 11.44 10.64 -31.21
C VAL A 483 11.03 9.41 -30.41
N VAL A 484 10.03 8.68 -30.89
CA VAL A 484 9.62 7.38 -30.35
C VAL A 484 10.73 6.39 -30.68
N ASP A 485 11.69 6.29 -29.76
CA ASP A 485 12.57 5.14 -29.68
C ASP A 485 11.74 3.97 -29.14
N ASN A 486 11.89 2.83 -29.81
CA ASN A 486 11.14 1.61 -29.58
C ASN A 486 11.73 0.93 -28.34
N GLY A 487 11.48 1.51 -27.16
CA GLY A 487 11.87 1.01 -25.85
C GLY A 487 10.63 0.82 -25.00
N GLY A 488 10.10 -0.39 -25.00
CA GLY A 488 9.06 -0.79 -24.08
C GLY A 488 9.59 -0.82 -22.66
N ASP A 489 9.07 0.07 -21.81
CA ASP A 489 9.09 -0.09 -20.36
C ASP A 489 7.71 0.29 -19.82
N SER A 490 6.91 -0.76 -19.63
CA SER A 490 5.66 -0.75 -18.89
C SER A 490 5.99 -1.05 -17.43
N ASP A 491 6.32 -0.02 -16.65
CA ASP A 491 6.34 -0.12 -15.19
C ASP A 491 4.90 -0.02 -14.64
N ASN A 492 4.15 -1.10 -14.84
CA ASN A 492 3.08 -1.51 -13.94
C ASN A 492 3.72 -2.44 -12.91
N SER A 493 4.18 -1.86 -11.81
CA SER A 493 4.60 -2.63 -10.63
C SER A 493 3.36 -3.15 -9.90
N ASP A 494 2.81 -4.25 -10.39
CA ASP A 494 2.07 -5.24 -9.60
C ASP A 494 2.46 -6.65 -10.09
N ASN A 495 3.68 -7.05 -9.73
CA ASN A 495 4.13 -8.43 -9.85
C ASN A 495 3.43 -9.29 -8.78
N GLU A 496 2.22 -9.76 -9.08
CA GLU A 496 1.77 -11.04 -8.51
C GLU A 496 2.61 -12.15 -9.13
N SER A 497 3.75 -12.45 -8.49
CA SER A 497 4.52 -13.64 -8.82
C SER A 497 3.67 -14.87 -8.52
N LEU A 498 3.06 -15.45 -9.55
CA LEU A 498 2.62 -16.84 -9.51
C LEU A 498 3.83 -17.69 -9.13
N LEU A 499 3.85 -18.12 -7.87
CA LEU A 499 4.92 -18.92 -7.29
C LEU A 499 5.08 -20.19 -8.11
N ASP A 500 6.19 -20.29 -8.81
CA ASP A 500 6.50 -21.44 -9.65
C ASP A 500 6.49 -22.73 -8.82
N ARG A 501 5.93 -23.80 -9.37
CA ARG A 501 5.63 -25.05 -8.64
C ARG A 501 6.89 -25.68 -8.01
N GLU A 502 8.06 -25.40 -8.56
CA GLU A 502 9.36 -25.82 -8.04
C GLU A 502 9.80 -25.04 -6.79
N VAL A 503 9.46 -23.75 -6.70
CA VAL A 503 9.76 -22.90 -5.53
C VAL A 503 8.89 -23.29 -4.33
N LEU A 504 7.61 -23.60 -4.57
CA LEU A 504 6.71 -24.16 -3.54
C LEU A 504 7.19 -25.53 -3.04
N LYS A 505 7.66 -26.40 -3.93
CA LYS A 505 8.27 -27.69 -3.54
C LYS A 505 9.55 -27.50 -2.72
N SER A 506 10.42 -26.57 -3.11
CA SER A 506 11.66 -26.28 -2.38
C SER A 506 11.40 -25.72 -0.98
N ASN A 507 10.42 -24.82 -0.85
CA ASN A 507 10.02 -24.25 0.44
C ASN A 507 9.31 -25.26 1.35
N SER A 508 8.48 -26.16 0.79
CA SER A 508 7.90 -27.28 1.53
C SER A 508 8.98 -28.23 2.08
N LYS A 509 9.98 -28.57 1.26
CA LYS A 509 11.08 -29.45 1.67
C LYS A 509 11.97 -28.83 2.75
N LYS A 510 12.18 -27.50 2.70
CA LYS A 510 12.88 -26.74 3.75
C LYS A 510 12.09 -26.69 5.07
N LEU A 511 10.76 -26.65 5.01
CA LEU A 511 9.89 -26.69 6.20
C LEU A 511 9.85 -28.07 6.85
N GLU A 512 9.86 -29.15 6.07
CA GLU A 512 9.95 -30.52 6.59
C GLU A 512 11.30 -30.78 7.28
N LEU A 513 12.41 -30.30 6.70
CA LEU A 513 13.74 -30.37 7.32
C LEU A 513 13.86 -29.53 8.61
N ARG A 514 13.04 -28.49 8.75
CA ARG A 514 12.99 -27.67 9.98
C ARG A 514 12.15 -28.32 11.09
N LYS A 515 11.14 -29.12 10.73
CA LYS A 515 10.34 -29.91 11.68
C LYS A 515 11.06 -31.18 12.15
N SER A 516 11.98 -31.73 11.37
CA SER A 516 12.78 -32.90 11.77
C SER A 516 13.98 -32.59 12.69
N ARG A 517 14.14 -31.32 13.10
CA ARG A 517 15.23 -30.84 13.96
C ARG A 517 14.76 -30.25 15.30
N LYS A 518 13.52 -30.54 15.70
CA LYS A 518 13.03 -30.31 17.06
C LYS A 518 12.74 -31.63 17.75
#